data_AF-A0A7G7KPP6-F1
#
_entry.id   AF-A0A7G7KPP6-F1
#
_cell.length_a   1.000
_cell.length_b   1.000
_cell.length_c   1.000
_cell.angle_alpha   90.00
_cell.angle_beta   90.00
_cell.angle_gamma   90.00
#
_symmetry.space_group_name_H-M   'P 1'
#
loop_
_entity.id
_entity.type
_entity.pdbx_description
1 polymer ?
#
loop_
_entity_poly.entity_id
_entity_poly.type
_entity_poly.pdbx_seq_one_letter_code
_entity_poly.pdbx_strand_id
1 'polypeptide(L)' 'MTAYSVFYCDSNRCSIQPVRAMDAEHAIAKVVKTQRDVRRVAAIADEELKEVNVTQLLKDWIRSGN' A
#
# COMPACT_ATOMS: atom_id res chain seq x y z
N MET A 1 13.54 -10.64 5.32
CA MET A 1 12.16 -10.26 4.89
C MET A 1 11.80 -9.00 5.64
N THR A 2 11.30 -8.01 4.93
CA THR A 2 11.03 -6.67 5.43
C THR A 2 9.52 -6.45 5.50
N ALA A 3 9.07 -5.61 6.44
CA ALA A 3 7.67 -5.22 6.54
C ALA A 3 7.41 -4.05 5.59
N TYR A 4 6.37 -4.19 4.79
CA TYR A 4 5.88 -3.16 3.89
C TYR A 4 4.42 -2.89 4.19
N SER A 5 4.07 -1.61 4.15
CA SER A 5 2.68 -1.16 4.13
C SER A 5 2.30 -0.87 2.70
N VAL A 6 1.43 -1.71 2.14
CA VAL A 6 0.99 -1.60 0.74
C VAL A 6 -0.33 -0.85 0.69
N PHE A 7 -0.30 0.32 0.08
CA PHE A 7 -1.47 1.14 -0.21
C PHE A 7 -2.03 0.70 -1.56
N TYR A 8 -3.32 0.42 -1.63
CA TYR A 8 -3.96 0.07 -2.89
C TYR A 8 -5.37 0.63 -2.97
N CYS A 9 -5.84 0.87 -4.19
CA CYS A 9 -7.22 1.24 -4.47
C CYS A 9 -7.83 0.25 -5.46
N ASP A 10 -8.97 -0.32 -5.07
CA ASP A 10 -9.85 -1.07 -5.95
C ASP A 10 -10.94 -0.15 -6.54
N SER A 11 -11.88 -0.72 -7.30
CA SER A 11 -13.02 0.02 -7.88
C SER A 11 -13.92 0.72 -6.86
N ASN A 12 -13.91 0.30 -5.58
CA ASN A 12 -14.84 0.76 -4.55
C ASN A 12 -14.17 1.56 -3.44
N ARG A 13 -12.91 1.25 -3.07
CA ARG A 13 -12.21 1.89 -1.96
C ARG A 13 -10.69 1.81 -2.08
N CYS A 14 -10.01 2.70 -1.36
CA CYS A 14 -8.59 2.56 -1.06
C CYS A 14 -8.39 1.96 0.34
N SER A 15 -7.35 1.17 0.50
CA SER A 15 -7.01 0.48 1.75
C SER A 15 -5.50 0.30 1.87
N ILE A 16 -5.06 0.00 3.09
CA ILE A 16 -3.67 -0.31 3.40
C ILE A 16 -3.58 -1.75 3.91
N GLN A 17 -2.60 -2.50 3.43
CA GLN A 17 -2.36 -3.88 3.86
C GLN A 17 -0.89 -4.07 4.23
N PRO A 18 -0.60 -4.49 5.48
CA PRO A 18 0.75 -4.84 5.87
C PRO A 18 1.14 -6.19 5.23
N VAL A 19 2.30 -6.22 4.58
CA VAL A 19 2.82 -7.38 3.86
C VAL A 19 4.29 -7.56 4.21
N ARG A 20 4.69 -8.79 4.55
CA ARG A 20 6.11 -9.15 4.60
C ARG A 20 6.57 -9.63 3.23
N ALA A 21 7.57 -8.96 2.67
CA ALA A 21 8.13 -9.25 1.36
C ALA A 21 9.66 -9.14 1.37
N MET A 22 10.28 -9.50 0.24
CA MET A 22 11.72 -9.32 0.05
C MET A 22 12.06 -7.89 -0.35
N ASP A 23 11.19 -7.28 -1.15
CA ASP A 23 11.32 -5.97 -1.75
C ASP A 23 9.91 -5.40 -2.03
N ALA A 24 9.85 -4.14 -2.46
CA ALA A 24 8.59 -3.43 -2.71
C ALA A 24 7.78 -4.06 -3.86
N GLU A 25 8.44 -4.51 -4.94
CA GLU A 25 7.76 -5.14 -6.08
C GLU A 25 7.10 -6.46 -5.66
N HIS A 26 7.79 -7.27 -4.86
CA HIS A 26 7.25 -8.49 -4.30
C HIS A 26 6.07 -8.20 -3.35
N ALA A 27 6.11 -7.10 -2.58
CA ALA A 27 4.97 -6.68 -1.76
C ALA A 27 3.75 -6.29 -2.61
N ILE A 28 3.96 -5.52 -3.68
CA ILE A 28 2.92 -5.14 -4.64
C ILE A 28 2.33 -6.38 -5.30
N ALA A 29 3.17 -7.28 -5.81
CA ALA A 29 2.73 -8.50 -6.49
C ALA A 29 1.85 -9.37 -5.59
N LYS A 30 2.15 -9.46 -4.29
CA LYS A 30 1.30 -10.16 -3.33
C LYS A 30 -0.09 -9.53 -3.22
N VAL A 31 -0.17 -8.21 -3.09
CA VAL A 31 -1.46 -7.51 -2.98
C VAL A 31 -2.26 -7.60 -4.27
N VAL A 32 -1.64 -7.35 -5.43
CA VAL A 32 -2.30 -7.46 -6.73
C VAL A 32 -2.80 -8.88 -7.00
N LYS A 33 -2.11 -9.91 -6.51
CA LYS A 33 -2.56 -11.30 -6.62
C LYS A 33 -3.74 -11.63 -5.71
N THR A 34 -3.83 -10.99 -4.54
CA THR A 34 -4.89 -11.24 -3.54
C THR A 34 -6.14 -10.39 -3.77
N GLN A 35 -5.96 -9.14 -4.22
CA GLN A 35 -7.03 -8.17 -4.41
C GLN A 35 -7.50 -8.14 -5.86
N ARG A 36 -8.81 -8.14 -6.09
CA ARG A 36 -9.37 -8.01 -7.44
C ARG A 36 -9.48 -6.54 -7.83
N ASP A 37 -9.24 -6.25 -9.10
CA ASP A 37 -9.43 -4.92 -9.69
C ASP A 37 -8.58 -3.81 -9.03
N VAL A 38 -7.32 -4.12 -8.70
CA VAL A 38 -6.38 -3.11 -8.20
C VAL A 38 -6.08 -2.11 -9.31
N ARG A 39 -6.50 -0.86 -9.13
CA ARG A 39 -6.29 0.24 -10.09
C ARG A 39 -5.05 1.06 -9.77
N ARG A 40 -4.76 1.25 -8.48
CA ARG A 40 -3.58 1.97 -7.99
C ARG A 40 -2.97 1.16 -6.86
N VAL A 41 -1.65 1.07 -6.83
CA VAL A 41 -0.92 0.36 -5.77
C VAL A 41 0.45 0.99 -5.56
N ALA A 42 0.88 1.06 -4.31
CA ALA A 42 2.21 1.47 -3.90
C ALA A 42 2.61 0.70 -2.64
N ALA A 43 3.87 0.29 -2.55
CA ALA A 43 4.42 -0.32 -1.35
C ALA A 43 5.44 0.63 -0.74
N ILE A 44 5.32 0.87 0.56
CA ILE A 44 6.25 1.69 1.34
C ILE A 44 6.81 0.81 2.46
N ALA A 45 8.12 0.84 2.68
CA ALA A 45 8.71 0.09 3.77
C ALA A 45 8.25 0.68 5.11
N ASP A 46 7.92 -0.17 6.09
CA ASP A 46 7.47 0.28 7.41
C ASP A 46 8.51 1.17 8.10
N GLU A 47 9.80 0.99 7.78
CA GLU A 47 10.89 1.83 8.29
C GLU A 47 10.77 3.29 7.84
N GLU A 48 10.30 3.54 6.62
CA GLU A 48 10.04 4.90 6.11
C GLU A 48 8.75 5.51 6.69
N LEU A 49 7.88 4.67 7.27
CA LEU A 49 6.63 5.11 7.90
C LEU A 49 6.75 5.34 9.41
N LYS A 50 7.90 5.05 10.03
CA LYS A 50 8.07 5.16 11.50
C LYS A 50 7.75 6.55 12.05
N GLU A 51 8.08 7.60 11.31
CA GLU A 51 7.83 8.99 11.71
C GLU A 51 6.64 9.60 10.97
N VAL A 52 6.00 8.83 10.09
CA VAL A 52 4.93 9.31 9.22
C VAL A 52 3.58 8.89 9.78
N ASN A 53 2.64 9.83 9.84
CA ASN A 53 1.26 9.50 10.17
C ASN A 53 0.61 8.75 9.00
N VAL A 54 0.64 7.42 9.07
CA VAL A 54 0.07 6.50 8.08
C VAL A 54 -1.40 6.82 7.75
N THR A 55 -2.16 7.33 8.72
CA THR A 55 -3.58 7.70 8.50
C THR A 55 -3.71 8.97 7.66
N GLN A 56 -2.85 9.97 7.88
CA GLN A 56 -2.79 11.14 7.00
C GLN A 56 -2.28 10.74 5.61
N LEU A 57 -1.25 9.90 5.53
CA LEU A 57 -0.72 9.43 4.25
C LEU A 57 -1.78 8.70 3.42
N LEU A 58 -2.60 7.85 4.05
CA LEU A 58 -3.73 7.19 3.38
C LEU A 58 -4.77 8.20 2.88
N LYS A 59 -5.09 9.24 3.68
CA LYS A 59 -6.02 10.31 3.26
C LYS A 59 -5.47 11.11 2.08
N ASP A 60 -4.19 11.46 2.09
CA ASP A 60 -3.52 12.13 0.98
C ASP A 60 -3.48 11.23 -0.27
N TRP A 61 -3.22 9.93 -0.10
CA TRP A 61 -3.23 8.97 -1.20
C TRP A 61 -4.60 8.86 -1.90
N ILE A 62 -5.68 8.89 -1.09
CA ILE A 62 -7.06 8.94 -1.57
C ILE A 62 -7.31 10.27 -2.31
N ARG A 63 -6.89 11.41 -1.74
CA ARG A 63 -7.11 12.74 -2.33
C ARG A 63 -6.33 12.96 -3.63
N SER A 64 -5.09 12.51 -3.69
CA SER A 64 -4.22 12.68 -4.87
C SER A 64 -4.62 11.76 -6.05
N GLY A 65 -5.54 10.82 -5.83
CA GLY A 65 -6.08 9.94 -6.86
C GLY A 65 -7.35 10.40 -7.54
N ASN A 66 -7.88 11.57 -7.17
CA ASN A 66 -9.15 12.12 -7.67
C ASN A 66 -8.91 13.36 -8.53
#